data_AF-A0A4U1B4Y5-F1
#
_entry.id   AF-A0A4U1B4Y5-F1
#
_cell.length_a   1.000
_cell.length_b   1.000
_cell.length_c   1.000
_cell.angle_alpha   90.00
_cell.angle_beta   90.00
_cell.angle_gamma   90.00
#
_symmetry.space_group_name_H-M   'P 1'
#
loop_
_entity.id
_entity.type
_entity.pdbx_description
1 polymer ?
#
loop_
_entity_poly.entity_id
_entity_poly.type
_entity_poly.pdbx_seq_one_letter_code
_entity_poly.pdbx_strand_id
1 'polypeptide(L)'
;MVIAIILGTIWLVLMLRSGLVEYKYYQSVKNLEPDIWNQLGSPVYLKIPMVFVSAKGAALLKEATNATVLALAAKHRQAGIQFVCYVMLVLIGAIAYFKLA
;
A
#
# COMPACT_ATOMS: atom_id res chain seq x y z
N MET A 1 -27.82 -6.12 6.83
CA MET A 1 -27.25 -6.64 5.56
C MET A 1 -26.75 -5.54 4.63
N VAL A 2 -27.55 -4.52 4.28
CA VAL A 2 -27.13 -3.43 3.36
C VAL A 2 -25.87 -2.69 3.81
N ILE A 3 -25.76 -2.34 5.10
CA ILE A 3 -24.57 -1.67 5.65
C ILE A 3 -23.31 -2.53 5.50
N ALA A 4 -23.39 -3.84 5.77
CA ALA A 4 -22.28 -4.76 5.62
C ALA A 4 -21.83 -4.89 4.15
N ILE A 5 -22.77 -4.87 3.20
CA ILE A 5 -22.47 -4.89 1.76
C ILE A 5 -21.73 -3.62 1.35
N ILE A 6 -22.19 -2.44 1.80
CA ILE A 6 -21.53 -1.15 1.52
C ILE A 6 -20.11 -1.13 2.09
N LEU A 7 -19.94 -1.58 3.34
CA LEU A 7 -18.62 -1.65 3.97
C LEU A 7 -17.68 -2.63 3.25
N GLY A 8 -18.21 -3.78 2.82
CA GLY A 8 -17.45 -4.76 2.04
C GLY A 8 -17.03 -4.23 0.66
N THR A 9 -17.90 -3.48 -0.02
CA THR A 9 -17.57 -2.89 -1.33
C THR A 9 -16.54 -1.78 -1.20
N ILE A 10 -16.67 -0.89 -0.22
CA ILE A 10 -15.67 0.16 0.05
C ILE A 10 -14.32 -0.48 0.38
N TRP A 11 -14.31 -1.54 1.20
CA TRP A 11 -13.09 -2.27 1.54
C TRP A 11 -12.42 -2.87 0.30
N LEU A 12 -13.20 -3.53 -0.57
CA LEU A 12 -12.68 -4.16 -1.79
C LEU A 12 -12.13 -3.13 -2.80
N VAL A 13 -12.81 -1.99 -2.95
CA VAL A 13 -12.33 -0.87 -3.78
C VAL A 13 -11.03 -0.27 -3.23
N LEU A 14 -10.94 -0.07 -1.91
CA LEU A 14 -9.71 0.42 -1.27
C LEU A 14 -8.56 -0.58 -1.45
N MET A 15 -8.82 -1.86 -1.31
CA MET A 15 -7.82 -2.93 -1.49
C MET A 15 -7.30 -2.96 -2.93
N LEU A 16 -8.19 -2.94 -3.92
CA LEU A 16 -7.83 -2.88 -5.34
C LEU A 16 -7.03 -1.62 -5.67
N ARG A 17 -7.45 -0.46 -5.15
CA ARG A 17 -6.73 0.80 -5.37
C ARG A 17 -5.33 0.77 -4.76
N SER A 18 -5.18 0.21 -3.56
CA SER A 18 -3.87 0.05 -2.91
C SER A 18 -2.95 -0.86 -3.74
N GLY A 19 -3.47 -2.02 -4.17
CA GLY A 19 -2.70 -2.96 -4.99
C GLY A 19 -2.28 -2.38 -6.35
N LEU A 20 -3.13 -1.61 -7.01
CA LEU A 20 -2.79 -0.91 -8.26
C LEU A 20 -1.71 0.15 -8.06
N VAL A 21 -1.74 0.89 -6.96
CA VAL A 21 -0.72 1.91 -6.64
C VAL A 21 0.62 1.24 -6.31
N GLU A 22 0.61 0.15 -5.54
CA GLU A 22 1.80 -0.67 -5.28
C GLU A 22 2.39 -1.22 -6.57
N TYR A 23 1.56 -1.81 -7.43
CA TYR A 23 2.02 -2.34 -8.70
C TYR A 23 2.68 -1.27 -9.57
N LYS A 24 2.04 -0.09 -9.69
CA LYS A 24 2.62 1.05 -10.41
C LYS A 24 3.92 1.55 -9.78
N TYR A 25 4.02 1.53 -8.45
CA TYR A 25 5.23 1.92 -7.74
C TYR A 25 6.38 0.97 -8.05
N TYR A 26 6.16 -0.35 -7.96
CA TYR A 26 7.17 -1.33 -8.30
C TYR A 26 7.60 -1.26 -9.77
N GLN A 27 6.64 -1.07 -10.68
CA GLN A 27 6.95 -0.89 -12.10
C GLN A 27 7.75 0.39 -12.36
N SER A 28 7.46 1.47 -11.61
CA SER A 28 8.19 2.73 -11.72
C SER A 28 9.65 2.59 -11.24
N VAL A 29 9.89 1.88 -10.13
CA VAL A 29 11.26 1.63 -9.64
C VAL A 29 12.02 0.76 -10.63
N LYS A 30 11.39 -0.30 -11.16
CA LYS A 30 12.01 -1.16 -12.18
C LYS A 30 12.41 -0.39 -13.45
N ASN A 31 11.58 0.53 -13.91
CA ASN A 31 11.80 1.24 -15.18
C ASN A 31 12.65 2.50 -15.05
N LEU A 32 12.54 3.22 -13.93
CA LEU A 32 13.20 4.53 -13.74
C LEU A 32 14.49 4.43 -12.94
N GLU A 33 14.62 3.43 -12.06
CA GLU A 33 15.80 3.23 -11.21
C GLU A 33 16.23 1.75 -11.20
N PRO A 34 16.69 1.23 -12.37
CA PRO A 34 17.08 -0.17 -12.51
C PRO A 34 18.26 -0.56 -11.61
N ASP A 35 19.12 0.38 -11.24
CA ASP A 35 20.23 0.15 -10.31
C ASP A 35 19.73 -0.19 -8.90
N ILE A 36 18.75 0.56 -8.40
CA ILE A 36 18.09 0.28 -7.11
C ILE A 36 17.33 -1.04 -7.19
N TRP A 37 16.64 -1.30 -8.31
CA TRP A 37 15.94 -2.57 -8.55
C TRP A 37 16.87 -3.79 -8.52
N ASN A 38 18.07 -3.67 -9.09
CA ASN A 38 19.08 -4.72 -9.06
C ASN A 38 19.69 -4.90 -7.66
N GLN A 39 19.91 -3.81 -6.92
CA GLN A 39 20.39 -3.87 -5.52
C GLN A 39 19.35 -4.46 -4.56
N LEU A 40 18.07 -4.29 -4.84
CA LEU A 40 16.95 -4.96 -4.16
C LEU A 40 16.90 -6.48 -4.46
N GLY A 41 17.76 -6.99 -5.36
CA GLY A 41 17.87 -8.41 -5.72
C GLY A 41 16.85 -8.86 -6.77
N SER A 42 16.31 -7.94 -7.57
CA SER A 42 15.29 -8.20 -8.60
C SER A 42 14.17 -9.14 -8.10
N PRO A 43 13.44 -8.76 -7.04
CA PRO A 43 12.46 -9.63 -6.42
C PRO A 43 11.37 -10.06 -7.41
N VAL A 44 11.11 -11.37 -7.46
CA VAL A 44 10.03 -11.96 -8.27
C VAL A 44 8.68 -11.49 -7.72
N TYR A 45 7.71 -11.20 -8.60
CA TYR A 45 6.39 -10.59 -8.34
C TYR A 45 5.76 -10.81 -6.96
N LEU A 46 5.81 -12.03 -6.42
CA LEU A 46 5.26 -12.38 -5.09
C LEU A 46 6.06 -11.85 -3.89
N LYS A 47 7.37 -11.65 -4.03
CA LYS A 47 8.27 -11.18 -2.95
C LYS A 47 8.49 -9.67 -2.97
N ILE A 48 8.02 -8.97 -4.00
CA ILE A 48 8.23 -7.52 -4.14
C ILE A 48 7.72 -6.75 -2.90
N PRO A 49 6.49 -7.00 -2.39
CA PRO A 49 5.99 -6.25 -1.23
C PRO A 49 6.86 -6.46 0.01
N MET A 50 7.33 -7.70 0.23
CA MET A 50 8.13 -8.06 1.40
C MET A 50 9.50 -7.40 1.38
N VAL A 51 10.14 -7.35 0.20
CA VAL A 51 11.46 -6.71 0.03
C VAL A 51 11.36 -5.19 0.13
N PHE A 52 10.29 -4.61 -0.43
CA PHE A 52 10.05 -3.16 -0.37
C PHE A 52 9.71 -2.64 1.03
N VAL A 53 9.00 -3.43 1.84
CA VAL A 53 8.66 -3.07 3.24
C VAL A 53 9.82 -3.37 4.20
N SER A 54 10.81 -4.17 3.78
CA SER A 54 11.99 -4.44 4.59
C SER A 54 12.78 -3.16 4.88
N ALA A 55 13.39 -3.06 6.07
CA ALA A 55 14.20 -1.89 6.44
C ALA A 55 15.34 -1.61 5.44
N LYS A 56 15.90 -2.66 4.84
CA LYS A 56 16.94 -2.56 3.81
C LYS A 56 16.40 -2.01 2.49
N GLY A 57 15.23 -2.46 2.05
CA GLY A 57 14.55 -1.93 0.87
C GLY A 57 14.12 -0.47 1.05
N ALA A 58 13.58 -0.13 2.23
CA ALA A 58 13.21 1.25 2.56
C ALA A 58 14.41 2.21 2.60
N ALA A 59 15.61 1.73 3.01
CA ALA A 59 16.83 2.53 2.97
C ALA A 59 17.30 2.77 1.52
N LEU A 60 17.30 1.74 0.68
CA LEU A 60 17.65 1.86 -0.75
C LEU A 60 16.68 2.77 -1.52
N LEU A 61 15.38 2.69 -1.20
CA LEU A 61 14.35 3.54 -1.82
C LEU A 61 14.42 5.01 -1.36
N LYS A 62 15.17 5.32 -0.30
CA LYS A 62 15.45 6.72 0.08
C LYS A 62 16.57 7.34 -0.74
N GLU A 63 17.42 6.51 -1.37
CA GLU A 63 18.45 6.96 -2.30
C GLU A 63 17.89 7.25 -3.70
N ALA A 64 16.63 6.87 -3.94
CA ALA A 64 15.86 7.22 -5.12
C ALA A 64 15.86 8.73 -5.35
N THR A 65 16.41 9.16 -6.48
CA THR A 65 16.52 10.58 -6.85
C THR A 65 15.39 11.01 -7.78
N ASN A 66 14.64 10.05 -8.35
CA ASN A 66 13.58 10.35 -9.29
C ASN A 66 12.30 10.85 -8.60
N ALA A 67 11.89 12.08 -8.92
CA ALA A 67 10.69 12.72 -8.38
C ALA A 67 9.40 11.91 -8.60
N THR A 68 9.33 11.11 -9.67
CA THR A 68 8.17 10.25 -9.98
C THR A 68 8.04 9.09 -8.99
N VAL A 69 9.17 8.46 -8.64
CA VAL A 69 9.24 7.37 -7.66
C VAL A 69 8.91 7.91 -6.27
N LEU A 70 9.43 9.09 -5.92
CA LEU A 70 9.15 9.74 -4.65
C LEU A 70 7.66 10.11 -4.49
N ALA A 71 7.03 10.63 -5.55
CA ALA A 71 5.61 10.96 -5.55
C ALA A 71 4.72 9.71 -5.44
N LEU A 72 5.11 8.60 -6.08
CA LEU A 72 4.39 7.33 -5.93
C LEU A 72 4.59 6.71 -4.54
N ALA A 73 5.79 6.79 -3.96
CA ALA A 73 6.06 6.34 -2.59
C ALA A 73 5.19 7.09 -1.57
N ALA A 74 5.06 8.41 -1.73
CA ALA A 74 4.19 9.23 -0.88
C ALA A 74 2.70 8.83 -1.02
N LYS A 75 2.23 8.61 -2.26
CA LYS A 75 0.86 8.13 -2.51
C LYS A 75 0.60 6.75 -1.95
N HIS A 76 1.57 5.85 -2.02
CA HIS A 76 1.48 4.51 -1.45
C HIS A 76 1.33 4.58 0.08
N ARG A 77 2.16 5.38 0.75
CA ARG A 77 2.07 5.61 2.19
C ARG A 77 0.72 6.22 2.60
N GLN A 78 0.21 7.17 1.82
CA GLN A 78 -1.10 7.78 2.06
C GLN A 78 -2.26 6.81 1.88
N ALA A 79 -2.22 5.96 0.84
CA ALA A 79 -3.22 4.92 0.61
C ALA A 79 -3.25 3.89 1.75
N GLY A 80 -2.08 3.49 2.26
CA GLY A 80 -1.97 2.64 3.45
C GLY A 80 -2.60 3.26 4.69
N ILE A 81 -2.32 4.55 4.95
CA ILE A 81 -2.94 5.27 6.08
C ILE A 81 -4.47 5.34 5.93
N GLN A 82 -4.98 5.64 4.74
CA GLN A 82 -6.42 5.67 4.48
C GLN A 82 -7.08 4.31 4.73
N PHE A 83 -6.44 3.22 4.32
CA PHE A 83 -6.93 1.87 4.59
C PHE A 83 -6.97 1.56 6.09
N VAL A 84 -5.90 1.85 6.83
CA VAL A 84 -5.82 1.61 8.27
C VAL A 84 -6.85 2.47 9.04
N CYS A 85 -7.00 3.75 8.69
CA CYS A 85 -8.02 4.61 9.28
C CYS A 85 -9.44 4.08 9.02
N TYR A 86 -9.72 3.64 7.79
CA TYR A 86 -11.01 3.04 7.45
C TYR A 86 -11.29 1.79 8.29
N VAL A 87 -10.32 0.87 8.41
CA VAL A 87 -10.45 -0.34 9.24
C VAL A 87 -10.70 0.02 10.70
N MET A 88 -9.97 0.99 11.26
CA MET A 88 -10.21 1.45 12.64
C MET A 88 -11.61 2.00 12.85
N LEU A 89 -12.11 2.85 11.93
CA LEU A 89 -13.45 3.41 12.02
C LEU A 89 -14.54 2.33 11.97
N VAL A 90 -14.39 1.36 11.08
CA VAL A 90 -15.30 0.20 10.99
C VAL A 90 -15.27 -0.61 12.28
N LEU A 91 -14.07 -0.85 12.85
CA LEU A 91 -13.92 -1.61 14.09
C LEU A 91 -14.58 -0.90 15.28
N ILE A 92 -14.34 0.40 15.43
CA ILE A 92 -14.94 1.22 16.50
C ILE A 92 -16.46 1.25 16.34
N GLY A 93 -16.96 1.45 15.11
CA GLY A 93 -18.39 1.43 14.83
C GLY A 93 -19.02 0.07 15.16
N ALA A 94 -18.36 -1.03 14.82
CA ALA A 94 -18.81 -2.37 15.16
C ALA A 94 -18.83 -2.60 16.68
N ILE A 95 -17.77 -2.22 17.40
CA ILE A 95 -17.72 -2.33 18.86
C ILE A 95 -18.83 -1.51 19.51
N ALA A 96 -19.03 -0.27 19.07
CA ALA A 96 -20.10 0.58 19.58
C ALA A 96 -21.48 -0.02 19.32
N TYR A 97 -21.72 -0.55 18.12
CA TYR A 97 -22.95 -1.25 17.77
C TYR A 97 -23.20 -2.47 18.67
N PHE A 98 -22.21 -3.36 18.81
CA PHE A 98 -22.32 -4.56 19.66
C PHE A 98 -22.36 -4.27 21.16
N LYS A 99 -21.92 -3.09 21.59
CA LYS A 99 -22.01 -2.65 22.99
C LYS A 99 -23.36 -2.01 23.32
N LEU A 100 -24.02 -1.40 22.34
CA LEU A 100 -25.30 -0.71 22.49
C LEU A 100 -26.51 -1.58 22.11
N ALA A 101 -26.29 -2.66 21.35
CA ALA A 101 -27.26 -3.72 21.08
C ALA A 101 -27.27 -4.75 22.22
#